data_AF-U4V8Z2-F1
#
_entry.id   AF-U4V8Z2-F1
#
_cell.length_a   1.000
_cell.length_b   1.000
_cell.length_c   1.000
_cell.angle_alpha   90.00
_cell.angle_beta   90.00
_cell.angle_gamma   90.00
#
_symmetry.space_group_name_H-M   'P 1'
#
loop_
_entity.id
_entity.type
_entity.pdbx_description
1 polymer ?
#
loop_
_entity_poly.entity_id
_entity_poly.type
_entity_poly.pdbx_seq_one_letter_code
_entity_poly.pdbx_strand_id
1 'polypeptide(L)'
;MAASAAFLIAAGLPIGAQADIAKPVRVAETQLPADTSIRPFHFRASDEALADLRRRISATKWPSQELVGDDTQGGQLETMRKLAQYWSTDYDWRRVEARLESFPPSS
;
A
#
# COMPACT_ATOMS: atom_id res chain seq x y z
N MET A 1 7.17 -78.93 -5.67
CA MET A 1 5.83 -78.64 -5.13
C MET A 1 5.59 -77.16 -5.40
N ALA A 2 4.97 -76.82 -6.54
CA ALA A 2 3.56 -76.43 -6.68
C ALA A 2 3.24 -75.16 -5.84
N ALA A 3 2.74 -74.05 -6.38
CA ALA A 3 1.75 -73.95 -7.42
C ALA A 3 1.86 -72.65 -8.25
N SER A 4 1.49 -72.79 -9.52
CA SER A 4 1.14 -71.76 -10.49
C SER A 4 0.02 -70.83 -10.00
N ALA A 5 0.03 -69.60 -10.52
CA ALA A 5 -1.19 -68.97 -11.01
C ALA A 5 -0.82 -67.94 -12.09
N ALA A 6 -1.05 -68.34 -13.34
CA ALA A 6 -1.04 -67.47 -14.49
C ALA A 6 -2.30 -66.58 -14.47
N PHE A 7 -2.18 -65.33 -14.87
CA PHE A 7 -3.30 -64.56 -15.40
C PHE A 7 -2.88 -63.87 -16.69
N LEU A 8 -3.39 -64.43 -17.79
CA LEU A 8 -3.54 -63.75 -19.07
C LEU A 8 -4.77 -62.84 -18.96
N ILE A 9 -4.62 -61.55 -19.24
CA ILE A 9 -5.75 -60.71 -19.65
C ILE A 9 -5.38 -60.01 -20.95
N ALA A 10 -6.33 -60.11 -21.87
CA ALA A 10 -6.30 -59.79 -23.26
C ALA A 10 -6.16 -58.28 -23.55
N ALA A 11 -5.83 -58.03 -24.81
CA ALA A 11 -5.64 -56.74 -25.45
C ALA A 11 -6.81 -55.76 -25.22
N GLY A 12 -6.44 -54.52 -24.90
CA GLY A 12 -7.23 -53.33 -25.15
C GLY A 12 -6.25 -52.17 -25.26
N LEU A 13 -6.14 -51.55 -26.43
CA LEU A 13 -5.49 -50.24 -26.55
C LEU A 13 -6.44 -49.19 -25.93
N PRO A 14 -6.08 -48.51 -24.83
CA PRO A 14 -6.66 -47.21 -24.60
C PRO A 14 -5.98 -46.21 -25.55
N ILE A 15 -6.75 -45.72 -26.51
CA ILE A 15 -6.53 -44.41 -27.13
C ILE A 15 -6.55 -43.40 -25.97
N GLY A 16 -5.38 -43.15 -25.39
CA GLY A 16 -5.16 -42.13 -24.38
C GLY A 16 -4.64 -40.91 -25.10
N ALA A 17 -5.51 -39.93 -25.33
CA ALA A 17 -5.09 -38.58 -25.67
C ALA A 17 -3.97 -38.16 -24.73
N GLN A 18 -2.79 -37.87 -25.29
CA GLN A 18 -1.74 -37.20 -24.54
C GLN A 18 -2.28 -35.81 -24.22
N ALA A 19 -2.86 -35.66 -23.03
CA ALA A 19 -2.95 -34.35 -22.41
C ALA A 19 -1.50 -33.95 -22.17
N ASP A 20 -0.99 -33.03 -23.00
CA ASP A 20 0.19 -32.25 -22.67
C ASP A 20 -0.14 -31.52 -21.37
N ILE A 21 0.16 -32.18 -20.24
CA ILE A 21 0.10 -31.56 -18.92
C ILE A 21 1.14 -30.46 -18.99
N ALA A 22 0.66 -29.23 -19.23
CA ALA A 22 1.45 -28.03 -19.27
C ALA A 22 2.38 -28.04 -18.05
N LYS A 23 3.69 -27.96 -18.31
CA LYS A 23 4.71 -27.89 -17.27
C LYS A 23 4.29 -26.83 -16.27
N PRO A 24 4.34 -27.10 -14.95
CA PRO A 24 3.99 -26.09 -13.96
C PRO A 24 4.88 -24.88 -14.22
N VAL A 25 4.25 -23.75 -14.55
CA VAL A 25 4.92 -22.46 -14.63
C VAL A 25 5.48 -22.22 -13.24
N ARG A 26 6.80 -22.40 -13.10
CA ARG A 26 7.52 -22.00 -11.90
C ARG A 26 7.45 -20.48 -11.89
N VAL A 27 6.49 -19.93 -11.16
CA VAL A 27 6.56 -18.55 -10.67
C VAL A 27 7.84 -18.51 -9.85
N ALA A 28 8.89 -17.94 -10.44
CA ALA A 28 10.09 -17.62 -9.70
C ALA A 28 9.65 -16.62 -8.64
N GLU A 29 9.64 -17.05 -7.38
CA GLU A 29 9.55 -16.13 -6.27
C GLU A 29 10.75 -15.18 -6.41
N THR A 30 10.47 -13.92 -6.74
CA THR A 30 11.49 -12.88 -6.72
C THR A 30 11.92 -12.72 -5.27
N GLN A 31 12.92 -13.48 -4.85
CA GLN A 31 13.56 -13.30 -3.56
C GLN A 31 14.39 -12.02 -3.67
N LEU A 32 13.73 -10.88 -3.39
CA LEU A 32 14.43 -9.63 -3.17
C LEU A 32 15.40 -9.87 -2.01
N PRO A 33 16.70 -9.58 -2.17
CA PRO A 33 17.63 -9.65 -1.05
C PRO A 33 17.10 -8.72 0.04
N ALA A 34 16.82 -9.28 1.22
CA ALA A 34 16.42 -8.50 2.38
C ALA A 34 17.65 -7.74 2.90
N ASP A 35 17.82 -6.49 2.43
CA ASP A 35 18.78 -5.56 3.00
C ASP A 35 18.27 -5.15 4.40
N THR A 36 18.94 -5.64 5.43
CA THR A 36 18.63 -5.35 6.84
C THR A 36 19.46 -4.17 7.39
N SER A 37 20.18 -3.44 6.53
CA SER A 37 20.98 -2.30 6.95
C SER A 37 20.11 -1.09 7.33
N ILE A 38 20.43 -0.46 8.46
CA ILE A 38 19.78 0.78 8.91
C ILE A 38 20.43 1.96 8.18
N ARG A 39 19.64 2.76 7.48
CA ARG A 39 20.11 3.92 6.71
C ARG A 39 19.54 5.21 7.28
N PRO A 40 20.34 6.28 7.40
CA PRO A 40 19.85 7.58 7.82
C PRO A 40 18.69 8.05 6.93
N PHE A 41 17.61 8.51 7.57
CA PHE A 41 16.43 9.03 6.89
C PHE A 41 16.40 10.56 7.00
N HIS A 42 16.29 11.22 5.85
CA HIS A 42 16.11 12.67 5.75
C HIS A 42 14.86 12.95 4.93
N PHE A 43 14.00 13.83 5.44
CA PHE A 43 12.77 14.24 4.75
C PHE A 43 12.78 15.74 4.49
N ARG A 44 12.57 16.10 3.22
CA ARG A 44 12.34 17.46 2.79
C ARG A 44 11.28 17.46 1.70
N ALA A 45 10.21 18.22 1.88
CA ALA A 45 9.24 18.42 0.82
C ALA A 45 9.79 19.42 -0.21
N SER A 46 9.50 19.15 -1.49
CA SER A 46 9.80 20.08 -2.56
C SER A 46 8.88 21.30 -2.48
N ASP A 47 9.33 22.45 -3.01
CA ASP A 47 8.52 23.65 -3.04
C ASP A 47 7.25 23.46 -3.88
N GLU A 48 7.34 22.67 -4.95
CA GLU A 48 6.20 22.31 -5.80
C GLU A 48 5.17 21.47 -5.04
N ALA A 49 5.62 20.54 -4.19
CA ALA A 49 4.72 19.74 -3.35
C ALA A 49 3.98 20.61 -2.32
N LEU A 50 4.68 21.57 -1.70
CA LEU A 50 4.06 22.52 -0.77
C LEU A 50 3.10 23.49 -1.49
N ALA A 51 3.44 23.94 -2.69
CA ALA A 51 2.56 24.76 -3.50
C ALA A 51 1.30 23.99 -3.93
N ASP A 52 1.46 22.72 -4.33
CA ASP A 52 0.34 21.84 -4.66
C ASP A 52 -0.58 21.60 -3.47
N LEU A 53 0.00 21.34 -2.30
CA LEU A 53 -0.75 21.19 -1.04
C LEU A 53 -1.64 22.41 -0.78
N ARG A 54 -1.07 23.62 -0.82
CA ARG A 54 -1.83 24.87 -0.61
C ARG A 54 -2.95 25.05 -1.64
N ARG A 55 -2.68 24.75 -2.91
CA ARG A 55 -3.67 24.80 -3.98
C ARG A 55 -4.83 23.83 -3.72
N ARG A 56 -4.54 22.60 -3.31
CA ARG A 56 -5.57 21.59 -3.02
C ARG A 56 -6.42 21.96 -1.82
N ILE A 57 -5.81 22.47 -0.74
CA ILE A 57 -6.54 22.97 0.42
C ILE A 57 -7.48 24.11 0.01
N SER A 58 -7.02 25.04 -0.83
CA SER A 58 -7.82 26.17 -1.31
C SER A 58 -8.98 25.74 -2.22
N ALA A 59 -8.79 24.65 -2.97
CA ALA A 59 -9.81 24.10 -3.88
C ALA A 59 -10.79 23.13 -3.19
N THR A 60 -10.73 22.99 -1.86
CA THR A 60 -11.62 22.11 -1.09
C THR A 60 -13.09 22.42 -1.37
N LYS A 61 -13.83 21.39 -1.79
CA LYS A 61 -15.30 21.46 -1.88
C LYS A 61 -15.88 21.06 -0.53
N TRP A 62 -16.51 22.01 0.14
CA TRP A 62 -17.05 21.81 1.48
C TRP A 62 -18.44 21.15 1.44
N PRO A 63 -18.74 20.25 2.39
CA PRO A 63 -20.10 19.76 2.59
C PRO A 63 -21.00 20.88 3.14
N SER A 64 -22.31 20.60 3.20
CA SER A 64 -23.25 21.44 3.96
C SER A 64 -22.92 21.42 5.45
N GLN A 65 -23.38 22.44 6.17
CA GLN A 65 -23.25 22.52 7.63
C GLN A 65 -24.00 21.35 8.32
N GLU A 66 -23.52 20.99 9.51
CA GLU A 66 -24.12 19.98 10.39
C GLU A 66 -25.54 20.35 10.81
N LEU A 67 -26.33 19.32 11.13
CA LEU A 67 -27.71 19.46 11.60
C LEU A 67 -27.81 19.79 13.10
N VAL A 68 -26.76 19.50 13.86
CA VAL A 68 -26.70 19.68 15.32
C VAL A 68 -25.55 20.61 15.67
N GLY A 69 -25.67 21.32 16.80
CA GLY A 69 -24.67 22.29 17.25
C GLY A 69 -23.50 21.71 18.05
N ASP A 70 -23.54 20.41 18.36
CA ASP A 70 -22.47 19.69 19.07
C ASP A 70 -21.61 18.86 18.10
N ASP A 71 -20.64 18.12 18.63
CA ASP A 71 -19.68 17.30 17.89
C ASP A 71 -20.10 15.82 17.81
N THR A 72 -21.34 15.50 18.15
CA THR A 72 -21.84 14.11 18.16
C THR A 72 -21.85 13.46 16.77
N GLN A 73 -21.77 14.28 15.72
CA GLN A 73 -21.69 13.86 14.31
C GLN A 73 -20.24 13.92 13.76
N GLY A 74 -19.25 14.16 14.61
CA GLY A 74 -17.85 14.29 14.24
C GLY A 74 -17.35 15.74 14.22
N GLY A 75 -16.23 15.96 13.53
CA GLY A 75 -15.57 17.26 13.46
C GLY A 75 -16.43 18.30 12.74
N GLN A 76 -16.66 19.45 13.39
CA GLN A 76 -17.47 20.54 12.85
C GLN A 76 -16.81 21.22 11.63
N LEU A 77 -17.62 21.59 10.64
CA LEU A 77 -17.23 22.23 9.39
C LEU A 77 -16.47 23.53 9.66
N GLU A 78 -16.90 24.30 10.65
CA GLU A 78 -16.25 25.55 11.03
C GLU A 78 -14.81 25.32 11.49
N THR A 79 -14.59 24.32 12.33
CA THR A 79 -13.26 23.88 12.78
C THR A 79 -12.40 23.42 11.61
N MET A 80 -12.96 22.62 10.69
CA MET A 80 -12.23 22.15 9.50
C MET A 80 -11.83 23.30 8.57
N ARG A 81 -12.69 24.31 8.38
CA ARG A 81 -12.37 25.50 7.58
C ARG A 81 -11.27 26.34 8.22
N LYS A 82 -11.29 26.51 9.54
CA LYS A 82 -10.21 27.18 10.27
C LYS A 82 -8.88 26.45 10.13
N LEU A 83 -8.90 25.12 10.26
CA LEU A 83 -7.69 24.31 10.09
C LEU A 83 -7.14 24.40 8.66
N ALA A 84 -8.01 24.30 7.65
CA ALA A 84 -7.63 24.46 6.25
C ALA A 84 -7.01 25.84 5.98
N GLN A 85 -7.62 26.91 6.51
CA GLN A 85 -7.07 28.26 6.40
C GLN A 85 -5.66 28.32 6.99
N TYR A 86 -5.50 27.91 8.25
CA TYR A 86 -4.22 27.90 8.96
C TYR A 86 -3.13 27.14 8.19
N TRP A 87 -3.43 25.94 7.67
CA TRP A 87 -2.46 25.16 6.91
C TRP A 87 -2.08 25.76 5.55
N SER A 88 -3.00 26.49 4.92
CA SER A 88 -2.75 27.12 3.62
C SER A 88 -1.96 28.43 3.72
N THR A 89 -2.15 29.20 4.80
CA THR A 89 -1.60 30.56 4.93
C THR A 89 -0.53 30.69 6.00
N ASP A 90 -0.83 30.23 7.23
CA ASP A 90 -0.07 30.64 8.43
C ASP A 90 0.90 29.55 8.90
N TYR A 91 0.67 28.30 8.52
CA TYR A 91 1.51 27.19 8.95
C TYR A 91 2.84 27.17 8.21
N ASP A 92 3.92 27.27 8.97
CA ASP A 92 5.29 27.14 8.47
C ASP A 92 5.69 25.66 8.33
N TRP A 93 5.56 25.14 7.12
CA TRP A 93 5.97 23.77 6.77
C TRP A 93 7.48 23.55 6.92
N ARG A 94 8.31 24.58 6.75
CA ARG A 94 9.77 24.45 6.90
C ARG A 94 10.16 24.27 8.36
N ARG A 95 9.38 24.83 9.29
CA ARG A 95 9.57 24.61 10.73
C ARG A 95 9.42 23.15 11.13
N VAL A 96 8.45 22.41 10.56
CA VAL A 96 8.29 20.98 10.89
C VAL A 96 9.37 20.13 10.24
N GLU A 97 9.82 20.45 9.03
CA GLU A 97 10.97 19.78 8.40
C GLU A 97 12.23 19.89 9.27
N ALA A 98 12.58 21.11 9.70
CA ALA A 98 13.73 21.33 10.58
C ALA A 98 13.60 20.57 11.91
N ARG A 99 12.38 20.49 12.46
CA ARG A 99 12.14 19.69 13.67
C ARG A 99 12.33 18.20 13.40
N LEU A 100 11.87 17.68 12.26
CA LEU A 100 12.07 16.28 11.89
C LEU A 100 13.55 15.94 11.70
N GLU A 101 14.33 16.84 11.10
CA GLU A 101 15.78 16.69 10.95
C GLU A 101 16.54 16.73 12.28
N SER A 102 15.98 17.37 13.32
CA SER A 102 16.62 17.46 14.64
C SER A 102 16.57 16.17 15.46
N PHE A 103 15.77 15.18 15.06
CA PHE A 103 15.74 13.89 15.75
C PHE A 103 16.90 13.01 15.30
N PRO A 104 17.64 12.38 16.24
CA PRO A 104 18.72 11.49 15.87
C PRO A 104 18.17 10.33 15.02
N PRO A 105 18.84 9.96 13.92
CA PRO A 105 18.48 8.76 13.19
C PRO A 105 18.56 7.58 14.17
N SER A 106 17.52 6.74 14.21
CA SER A 106 17.48 5.56 15.08
C SER A 106 18.69 4.69 14.75
N SER A 107 19.62 4.59 15.70
CA SER A 107 20.80 3.71 15.66
C SER A 107 20.42 2.24 15.70
#